data_AF-A0A7X9U4B5-F1
#
_entry.id   AF-A0A7X9U4B5-F1
#
_cell.length_a   1.000
_cell.length_b   1.000
_cell.length_c   1.000
_cell.angle_alpha   90.00
_cell.angle_beta   90.00
_cell.angle_gamma   90.00
#
_symmetry.space_group_name_H-M   'P 1'
#
loop_
_entity.id
_entity.type
_entity.pdbx_description
1 polymer ?
#
loop_
_entity_poly.entity_id
_entity_poly.type
_entity_poly.pdbx_seq_one_letter_code
_entity_poly.pdbx_strand_id
1 'polypeptide(L)' 'MKFDALIEVQKLKFESKLIAGSRKKTSKLDKHKFELIEIYKQGSNIVELQRWLKRKGINAHWSTIQRWIKKHG' A
#
# COMPACT_ATOMS: atom_id res chain seq x y z
N MET A 1 -15.55 -39.38 17.26
CA MET A 1 -15.81 -38.02 16.74
C MET A 1 -15.01 -37.89 15.44
N LYS A 2 -15.65 -37.65 14.30
CA LYS A 2 -14.99 -37.66 12.98
C LYS A 2 -14.55 -36.23 12.65
N PHE A 3 -13.24 -36.03 12.46
CA PHE A 3 -12.69 -34.74 12.04
C PHE A 3 -13.04 -34.48 10.58
N ASP A 4 -13.69 -33.35 10.30
CA ASP A 4 -14.02 -32.91 8.94
C ASP A 4 -13.08 -31.79 8.51
N ALA A 5 -12.10 -32.16 7.67
CA ALA A 5 -11.08 -31.25 7.18
C ALA A 5 -11.66 -30.11 6.32
N LEU A 6 -12.80 -30.32 5.63
CA LEU A 6 -13.38 -29.30 4.75
C LEU A 6 -13.98 -28.15 5.56
N ILE A 7 -14.64 -28.48 6.66
CA ILE A 7 -15.21 -27.49 7.59
C ILE A 7 -14.08 -26.67 8.23
N GLU A 8 -13.00 -27.32 8.62
CA GLU A 8 -11.87 -26.65 9.26
C GLU A 8 -11.14 -25.69 8.30
N VAL A 9 -10.93 -26.10 7.05
CA VAL A 9 -10.34 -25.22 6.02
C VAL A 9 -11.22 -24.00 5.75
N GLN A 10 -12.55 -24.14 5.79
CA GLN A 10 -13.46 -23.01 5.59
C GLN A 10 -13.36 -22.00 6.75
N LYS A 11 -13.27 -22.48 8.00
CA LYS A 11 -13.05 -21.63 9.17
C LYS A 11 -11.73 -20.87 9.07
N LEU A 12 -10.64 -21.57 8.74
CA LEU A 12 -9.32 -20.94 8.57
C LEU A 12 -9.30 -19.85 7.49
N LYS A 13 -10.01 -20.07 6.37
CA LYS A 13 -10.15 -19.06 5.30
C LYS A 13 -10.96 -17.85 5.77
N PHE A 14 -12.01 -18.07 6.55
CA PHE A 14 -12.82 -16.99 7.12
C PHE A 14 -12.01 -16.15 8.11
N GLU A 15 -11.30 -16.80 9.05
CA GLU A 15 -10.41 -16.15 10.00
C GLU A 15 -9.29 -15.36 9.30
N SER A 16 -8.66 -15.95 8.29
CA SER A 16 -7.64 -15.28 7.49
C SER A 16 -8.16 -14.00 6.82
N LYS A 17 -9.41 -14.02 6.32
CA LYS A 17 -10.06 -12.83 5.74
C LYS A 17 -10.34 -11.76 6.79
N LEU A 18 -10.84 -12.14 7.97
CA LEU A 18 -11.08 -11.20 9.07
C LEU A 18 -9.78 -10.54 9.53
N ILE A 19 -8.72 -11.33 9.69
CA ILE A 19 -7.38 -10.84 10.05
C ILE A 19 -6.85 -9.89 8.98
N ALA A 20 -6.95 -10.25 7.69
CA ALA A 20 -6.50 -9.41 6.59
C ALA A 20 -7.30 -8.09 6.47
N GLY A 21 -8.61 -8.13 6.74
CA GLY A 21 -9.48 -6.94 6.73
C GLY A 21 -9.08 -5.89 7.77
N SER A 22 -8.67 -6.34 8.97
CA SER A 22 -8.26 -5.45 10.07
C SER A 22 -6.87 -4.82 9.89
N ARG A 23 -5.97 -5.45 9.11
CA ARG A 23 -4.55 -5.08 9.00
C ARG A 23 -4.21 -4.20 7.81
N LYS A 24 -5.14 -3.39 7.30
CA LYS A 24 -4.82 -2.44 6.22
C LYS A 24 -3.94 -1.31 6.78
N LYS A 25 -2.63 -1.54 6.80
CA LYS A 25 -1.64 -0.48 7.05
C LYS A 25 -1.69 0.51 5.89
N THR A 26 -1.99 1.76 6.20
CA THR A 26 -1.85 2.86 5.26
C THR A 26 -0.39 2.95 4.81
N SER A 27 -0.18 3.20 3.52
CA SER A 27 1.16 3.41 2.99
C SER A 27 1.79 4.63 3.66
N LYS A 28 3.12 4.60 3.88
CA LYS A 28 3.84 5.80 4.35
C LYS A 28 3.71 6.97 3.36
N LEU A 29 3.48 6.66 2.08
CA LEU A 29 3.20 7.63 1.02
C LEU A 29 1.83 8.33 1.22
N ASP A 30 0.86 7.65 1.83
CA ASP A 30 -0.49 8.19 2.02
C ASP A 30 -0.48 9.42 2.95
N LYS A 31 0.54 9.54 3.82
CA LYS A 31 0.75 10.72 4.67
C LYS A 31 0.93 12.00 3.87
N HIS A 32 1.49 11.90 2.66
CA HIS A 32 1.76 13.03 1.76
C HIS A 32 0.99 12.89 0.45
N LYS A 33 -0.18 12.26 0.50
CA LYS A 33 -0.94 11.88 -0.70
C LYS A 33 -1.23 13.10 -1.58
N PHE A 34 -1.71 14.18 -0.98
CA PHE A 34 -2.11 15.38 -1.70
C PHE A 34 -0.90 16.03 -2.37
N GLU A 35 0.19 16.21 -1.63
CA GLU A 35 1.41 16.84 -2.15
C GLU A 35 2.06 16.01 -3.25
N LEU A 36 2.13 14.68 -3.09
CA LEU A 36 2.69 13.78 -4.11
C LEU A 36 1.93 13.86 -5.44
N ILE A 37 0.59 13.86 -5.38
CA ILE A 37 -0.26 13.93 -6.57
C ILE A 37 -0.12 15.31 -7.22
N GLU A 38 -0.10 16.38 -6.43
CA GLU A 38 0.03 17.74 -6.94
C GLU A 38 1.38 17.94 -7.64
N ILE A 39 2.49 17.54 -7.00
CA ILE A 39 3.83 17.61 -7.59
C ILE A 39 3.90 16.81 -8.91
N TYR A 40 3.27 15.63 -8.95
CA TYR A 40 3.20 14.82 -10.17
C TYR A 40 2.39 15.50 -11.28
N LYS A 41 1.23 16.08 -10.95
CA LYS A 41 0.37 16.81 -11.90
C LYS A 41 1.05 18.04 -12.50
N GLN A 42 1.96 18.68 -11.77
CA GLN A 42 2.79 19.77 -12.28
C GLN A 42 3.90 19.30 -13.25
N GLY A 43 3.93 18.01 -13.61
CA GLY A 43 4.85 17.46 -14.61
C GLY A 43 6.12 16.82 -14.04
N SER A 44 6.22 16.63 -12.72
CA SER A 44 7.42 16.05 -12.09
C SER A 44 7.60 14.57 -12.44
N ASN A 45 8.85 14.13 -12.50
CA ASN A 45 9.23 12.73 -12.70
C ASN A 45 9.18 11.94 -11.36
N ILE A 46 8.91 10.63 -11.44
CA ILE A 46 9.04 9.66 -10.33
C ILE A 46 10.37 9.77 -9.56
N VAL A 47 11.50 10.03 -10.24
CA VAL A 47 12.81 10.21 -9.58
C VAL A 47 12.84 11.48 -8.73
N GLU A 48 12.16 12.54 -9.16
CA GLU A 48 12.06 13.80 -8.41
C GLU A 48 11.14 13.62 -7.21
N LEU A 49 10.02 12.91 -7.37
CA LEU A 49 9.16 12.49 -6.26
C LEU A 49 9.94 11.64 -5.25
N GLN A 50 10.82 10.75 -5.70
CA GLN A 50 11.67 9.97 -4.82
C GLN A 50 12.64 10.86 -4.02
N ARG A 51 13.28 11.85 -4.66
CA ARG A 51 14.14 12.82 -3.98
C ARG A 51 13.35 13.65 -2.97
N TRP A 52 12.15 14.09 -3.33
CA TRP A 52 11.26 14.85 -2.47
C TRP A 52 10.86 14.03 -1.22
N LEU A 53 10.47 12.77 -1.41
CA LEU A 53 10.16 11.85 -0.32
C LEU A 53 11.36 11.60 0.61
N LYS A 54 12.55 11.45 0.05
CA LYS A 54 13.78 11.27 0.82
C LYS A 54 14.04 12.48 1.73
N ARG A 55 13.78 13.71 1.27
CA ARG A 55 13.86 14.92 2.09
C ARG A 55 12.85 14.95 3.23
N LYS A 56 11.71 14.27 3.08
CA LYS A 56 10.68 14.09 4.13
C LYS A 56 10.94 12.89 5.04
N GLY A 57 12.08 12.22 4.90
CA GLY A 57 12.44 11.04 5.69
C GLY A 57 11.76 9.75 5.24
N ILE A 58 11.13 9.74 4.06
CA ILE A 58 10.48 8.55 3.50
C ILE A 58 11.41 7.94 2.46
N ASN A 59 11.99 6.79 2.79
CA ASN A 59 12.73 5.99 1.83
C ASN A 59 11.78 5.03 1.10
N ALA A 60 11.52 5.32 -0.17
CA ALA A 60 10.73 4.48 -1.06
C ALA A 60 11.50 4.25 -2.37
N HIS A 61 11.38 3.05 -2.93
CA HIS A 61 11.95 2.75 -4.23
C HIS A 61 11.11 3.36 -5.36
N TRP A 62 11.74 3.68 -6.49
CA TRP A 62 11.05 4.31 -7.63
C TRP A 62 9.84 3.50 -8.11
N SER A 63 9.94 2.17 -8.15
CA SER A 63 8.83 1.30 -8.58
C SER A 63 7.66 1.29 -7.59
N THR A 64 7.94 1.50 -6.30
CA THR A 64 6.90 1.67 -5.27
C THR A 64 6.14 2.97 -5.50
N ILE A 65 6.85 4.06 -5.79
CA ILE A 65 6.26 5.37 -6.06
C ILE A 65 5.44 5.32 -7.34
N GLN A 66 5.97 4.75 -8.42
CA GLN A 66 5.25 4.60 -9.69
C GLN A 66 3.95 3.80 -9.53
N ARG A 67 4.01 2.65 -8.84
CA ARG A 67 2.81 1.83 -8.57
C ARG A 67 1.80 2.59 -7.72
N TRP A 68 2.28 3.34 -6.74
CA TRP A 68 1.41 4.11 -5.85
C TRP A 68 0.73 5.27 -6.59
N ILE A 69 1.46 5.99 -7.44
CA ILE A 69 0.92 7.06 -8.31
C ILE A 69 -0.14 6.48 -9.24
N LYS A 70 0.15 5.40 -9.98
CA LYS A 70 -0.81 4.73 -10.87
C LYS A 70 -2.12 4.32 -10.18
N LYS A 71 -2.10 4.12 -8.85
CA LYS A 71 -3.26 3.72 -8.06
C LYS A 71 -4.05 4.90 -7.50
N HIS A 72 -3.44 6.07 -7.29
CA HIS A 72 -4.04 7.16 -6.52
C HIS A 72 -4.07 8.53 -7.20
N GLY A 73 -3.21 8.75 -8.20
CA GLY A 73 -3.18 9.95 -9.05
C GLY A 73 -3.77 9.65 -10.41
#